data_AF-A0A9E3GUK7-F1
#
_entry.id   AF-A0A9E3GUK7-F1
#
_cell.length_a   1.000
_cell.length_b   1.000
_cell.length_c   1.000
_cell.angle_alpha   90.00
_cell.angle_beta   90.00
_cell.angle_gamma   90.00
#
_symmetry.space_group_name_H-M   'P 1'
#
loop_
_entity.id
_entity.type
_entity.pdbx_description
1 polymer ?
#
loop_
_entity_poly.entity_id
_entity_poly.type
_entity_poly.pdbx_seq_one_letter_code
_entity_poly.pdbx_strand_id
1 'polypeptide(L)'
;LSEELHAELREPAATPAEPIVTWQTPEGTFATTGHAAEDLERIRAAIAAGGSVGIPNGALRHGDGGFNQPHPWHLVDVELADMAMEVCDGTADFVTSEVEEFVDNVGRYCPWDATPVAISG
;
A
#
# COMPACT_ATOMS: atom_id res chain seq x y z
N LEU A 1 3.83 -54.34 -11.10
CA LEU A 1 2.59 -53.63 -10.71
C LEU A 1 3.01 -52.70 -9.57
N SER A 2 3.64 -51.54 -9.81
CA SER A 2 3.37 -50.45 -10.78
C SER A 2 2.11 -49.64 -10.48
N GLU A 3 1.81 -49.38 -9.22
CA GLU A 3 0.85 -48.36 -8.74
C GLU A 3 1.47 -47.94 -7.38
N GLU A 4 1.93 -46.73 -7.07
CA GLU A 4 1.52 -45.38 -7.48
C GLU A 4 2.75 -44.44 -7.37
N LEU A 5 3.56 -44.34 -8.44
CA LEU A 5 4.66 -43.37 -8.58
C LEU A 5 4.14 -41.99 -9.03
N HIS A 6 3.04 -41.48 -8.49
CA HIS A 6 2.53 -40.15 -8.84
C HIS A 6 1.88 -39.47 -7.63
N ALA A 7 2.67 -39.18 -6.59
CA ALA A 7 2.37 -38.05 -5.74
C ALA A 7 2.97 -36.81 -6.42
N GLU A 8 2.06 -36.09 -7.05
CA GLU A 8 2.22 -34.86 -7.83
C GLU A 8 3.30 -33.95 -7.26
N LEU A 9 4.22 -33.51 -8.14
CA LEU A 9 4.93 -32.25 -7.97
C LEU A 9 3.86 -31.14 -7.98
N ARG A 10 3.24 -30.90 -6.82
CA ARG A 10 2.44 -29.70 -6.61
C ARG A 10 3.42 -28.54 -6.70
N GLU A 11 3.41 -27.86 -7.84
CA GLU A 11 3.98 -26.51 -7.95
C GLU A 11 3.54 -25.74 -6.71
N PRO A 12 4.46 -25.05 -5.99
CA PRO A 12 4.04 -24.23 -4.87
C PRO A 12 2.97 -23.29 -5.42
N ALA A 13 1.77 -23.33 -4.83
CA ALA A 13 0.71 -22.40 -5.19
C ALA A 13 1.35 -21.01 -5.11
N ALA A 14 1.34 -20.26 -6.22
CA ALA A 14 1.86 -18.91 -6.24
C ALA A 14 1.24 -18.19 -5.05
N THR A 15 2.09 -17.63 -4.17
CA THR A 15 1.60 -16.77 -3.09
C THR A 15 0.70 -15.73 -3.76
N PRO A 16 -0.57 -15.59 -3.33
CA PRO A 16 -1.44 -14.59 -3.92
C PRO A 16 -0.74 -13.24 -3.84
N ALA A 17 -0.80 -12.47 -4.93
CA ALA A 17 -0.25 -11.12 -4.93
C ALA A 17 -0.87 -10.33 -3.78
N GLU A 18 -0.05 -9.58 -3.06
CA GLU A 18 -0.55 -8.75 -1.96
C GLU A 18 -1.53 -7.70 -2.51
N PRO A 19 -2.67 -7.47 -1.84
CA PRO A 19 -3.62 -6.45 -2.29
C PRO A 19 -2.97 -5.06 -2.37
N ILE A 20 -3.28 -4.36 -3.46
CA ILE A 20 -2.86 -2.98 -3.70
C ILE A 20 -4.06 -2.08 -3.45
N VAL A 21 -3.88 -1.07 -2.60
CA VAL A 21 -4.90 -0.08 -2.29
C VAL A 21 -4.52 1.24 -2.94
N THR A 22 -5.41 1.80 -3.76
CA THR A 22 -5.25 3.14 -4.33
C THR A 22 -5.94 4.17 -3.45
N TRP A 23 -5.20 5.24 -3.15
CA TRP A 23 -5.61 6.35 -2.32
C TRP A 23 -5.69 7.62 -3.15
N GLN A 24 -6.70 8.44 -2.89
CA GLN A 24 -6.90 9.77 -3.44
C GLN A 24 -6.62 10.81 -2.35
N THR A 25 -5.85 11.84 -2.70
CA THR A 25 -5.73 13.10 -1.94
C THR A 25 -6.22 14.27 -2.83
N PRO A 26 -6.37 15.50 -2.31
CA PRO A 26 -6.70 16.65 -3.15
C PRO A 26 -5.65 16.93 -4.26
N GLU A 27 -4.40 16.49 -4.06
CA GLU A 27 -3.26 16.79 -4.93
C GLU A 27 -2.88 15.64 -5.86
N GLY A 28 -3.40 14.43 -5.65
CA GLY A 28 -3.08 13.31 -6.53
C GLY A 28 -3.52 11.96 -5.98
N THR A 29 -2.89 10.91 -6.52
CA THR A 29 -3.13 9.53 -6.11
C THR A 29 -1.83 8.81 -5.84
N PHE A 30 -1.83 7.90 -4.87
CA PHE A 30 -0.74 6.97 -4.64
C PHE A 30 -1.33 5.59 -4.31
N ALA A 31 -0.49 4.56 -4.33
CA ALA A 31 -0.87 3.19 -4.08
C ALA A 31 0.01 2.56 -2.99
N THR A 32 -0.57 1.64 -2.24
CA THR A 32 0.10 0.98 -1.11
C THR A 32 -0.19 -0.52 -1.06
N THR A 33 0.67 -1.28 -0.38
CA THR A 33 0.46 -2.71 -0.11
C THR A 33 0.90 -3.10 1.31
N GLY A 34 0.82 -4.37 1.67
CA GLY A 34 1.22 -4.86 3.00
C GLY A 34 0.23 -4.53 4.12
N HIS A 35 -1.06 -4.49 3.82
CA HIS A 35 -2.13 -4.23 4.80
C HIS A 35 -2.53 -5.48 5.57
N ALA A 36 -2.88 -5.31 6.84
CA ALA A 36 -3.55 -6.38 7.60
C ALA A 36 -4.93 -6.71 7.01
N ALA A 37 -5.37 -7.97 7.16
CA ALA A 37 -6.66 -8.42 6.63
C ALA A 37 -7.85 -7.60 7.19
N GLU A 38 -7.79 -7.22 8.46
CA GLU A 38 -8.80 -6.38 9.12
C GLU A 38 -8.85 -4.96 8.53
N ASP A 39 -7.69 -4.35 8.25
CA ASP A 39 -7.63 -3.05 7.60
C ASP A 39 -8.18 -3.11 6.18
N LEU A 40 -7.92 -4.19 5.44
CA LEU A 40 -8.52 -4.39 4.11
C LEU A 40 -10.05 -4.50 4.17
N GLU A 41 -10.63 -5.11 5.20
CA GLU A 41 -12.09 -5.13 5.38
C GLU A 41 -12.65 -3.73 5.63
N ARG A 42 -11.99 -2.94 6.48
CA ARG A 42 -12.35 -1.55 6.74
C ARG A 42 -12.23 -0.69 5.48
N ILE A 43 -11.15 -0.85 4.72
CA ILE A 43 -10.90 -0.12 3.46
C ILE A 43 -12.00 -0.42 2.45
N ARG A 44 -12.40 -1.69 2.27
CA ARG A 44 -13.51 -2.06 1.39
C ARG A 44 -14.83 -1.40 1.81
N ALA A 45 -15.12 -1.39 3.11
CA ALA A 45 -16.32 -0.73 3.62
C ALA A 45 -16.30 0.78 3.37
N ALA A 46 -15.15 1.43 3.54
CA ALA A 46 -14.96 2.85 3.28
C ALA A 46 -15.13 3.21 1.79
N ILE A 47 -14.55 2.41 0.88
CA ILE A 47 -14.75 2.55 -0.57
C ILE A 47 -16.24 2.44 -0.93
N ALA A 48 -16.94 1.43 -0.39
CA ALA A 48 -18.36 1.22 -0.66
C ALA A 48 -19.25 2.37 -0.14
N ALA A 49 -18.83 3.02 0.96
CA ALA A 49 -19.50 4.19 1.53
C ALA A 49 -19.07 5.52 0.88
N GLY A 50 -17.98 5.54 0.11
CA GLY A 50 -17.37 6.77 -0.42
C GLY A 50 -16.75 7.65 0.67
N GLY A 51 -16.15 7.05 1.70
CA GLY A 51 -15.63 7.76 2.88
C GLY A 51 -14.19 7.40 3.25
N SER A 52 -13.67 8.02 4.31
CA SER A 52 -12.33 7.76 4.87
C SER A 52 -12.32 6.58 5.84
N VAL A 53 -11.13 6.04 6.13
CA VAL A 53 -10.95 4.82 6.95
C VAL A 53 -9.89 4.96 8.04
N GLY A 54 -9.22 6.12 8.11
CA GLY A 54 -8.01 6.37 8.89
C GLY A 54 -6.89 6.88 7.98
N ILE A 55 -5.77 7.27 8.58
CA ILE A 55 -4.60 7.78 7.88
C ILE A 55 -3.74 6.57 7.46
N PRO A 56 -3.54 6.31 6.15
CA PRO A 56 -2.60 5.27 5.74
C PRO A 56 -1.20 5.68 6.16
N ASN A 57 -0.56 4.88 7.01
CA ASN A 57 0.77 5.14 7.49
C ASN A 57 1.67 3.96 7.09
N GLY A 58 2.57 4.19 6.14
CA GLY A 58 3.39 3.13 5.54
C GLY A 58 4.89 3.39 5.67
N ALA A 59 5.67 2.32 5.52
CA ALA A 59 7.11 2.41 5.36
C ALA A 59 7.46 2.74 3.90
N LEU A 60 8.30 3.76 3.69
CA LEU A 60 8.76 4.18 2.37
C LEU A 60 9.90 3.29 1.86
N ARG A 61 9.88 2.99 0.56
CA ARG A 61 10.94 2.25 -0.14
C ARG A 61 11.23 2.88 -1.49
N HIS A 62 12.50 2.81 -1.91
CA HIS A 62 12.94 3.23 -3.24
C HIS A 62 12.29 2.39 -4.34
N GLY A 63 12.03 3.02 -5.50
CA GLY A 63 11.38 2.41 -6.67
C GLY A 63 9.86 2.38 -6.53
N ASP A 64 9.14 2.29 -7.65
CA ASP A 64 7.66 2.35 -7.68
C ASP A 64 6.95 1.06 -7.21
N GLY A 65 7.70 0.02 -6.86
CA GLY A 65 7.16 -1.28 -6.41
C GLY A 65 6.38 -2.06 -7.49
N GLY A 66 6.35 -1.57 -8.74
CA GLY A 66 5.52 -2.10 -9.83
C GLY A 66 4.08 -1.61 -9.82
N PHE A 67 3.67 -0.77 -8.85
CA PHE A 67 2.27 -0.38 -8.65
C PHE A 67 2.04 1.10 -8.32
N ASN A 68 3.05 1.83 -7.86
CA ASN A 68 2.91 3.21 -7.42
C ASN A 68 3.36 4.24 -8.48
N GLN A 69 3.30 3.88 -9.77
CA GLN A 69 3.63 4.81 -10.86
C GLN A 69 2.66 6.02 -10.84
N PRO A 70 3.15 7.25 -11.10
CA PRO A 70 4.47 7.61 -11.59
C PRO A 70 5.54 7.84 -10.49
N HIS A 71 5.22 7.57 -9.23
CA HIS A 71 6.10 7.89 -8.11
C HIS A 71 7.29 6.90 -8.03
N PRO A 72 8.54 7.38 -7.92
CA PRO A 72 9.75 6.54 -7.87
C PRO A 72 9.99 5.94 -6.48
N TRP A 73 8.92 5.73 -5.72
CA TRP A 73 8.89 5.18 -4.37
C TRP A 73 7.59 4.40 -4.18
N HIS A 74 7.50 3.54 -3.18
CA HIS A 74 6.27 2.85 -2.82
C HIS A 74 6.15 2.67 -1.31
N LEU A 75 4.93 2.42 -0.86
CA LEU A 75 4.62 2.13 0.53
C LEU A 75 4.31 0.64 0.74
N VAL A 76 4.94 0.09 1.78
CA VAL A 76 4.72 -1.25 2.31
C VAL A 76 4.46 -1.18 3.81
N ASP A 77 4.09 -2.30 4.43
CA ASP A 77 3.85 -2.39 5.88
C ASP A 77 2.89 -1.29 6.38
N VAL A 78 1.74 -1.15 5.70
CA VAL A 78 0.79 -0.06 5.93
C VAL A 78 -0.22 -0.43 7.00
N GLU A 79 -0.40 0.50 7.94
CA GLU A 79 -1.42 0.47 8.97
C GLU A 79 -2.33 1.70 8.87
N LEU A 80 -3.54 1.61 9.44
CA LEU A 80 -4.47 2.74 9.54
C LEU A 80 -4.31 3.43 10.90
N ALA A 81 -3.70 4.62 10.89
CA ALA A 81 -3.51 5.43 12.09
C ALA A 81 -4.68 6.40 12.33
N ASP A 82 -5.01 6.65 13.60
CA ASP A 82 -5.99 7.66 14.00
C ASP A 82 -5.38 9.07 14.11
N MET A 83 -4.07 9.14 14.33
CA MET A 83 -3.26 10.37 14.39
C MET A 83 -1.84 10.06 13.91
N ALA A 84 -1.19 11.03 13.25
CA ALA A 84 0.22 10.92 12.87
C ALA A 84 0.98 12.23 13.16
N MET A 85 2.31 12.17 13.16
CA MET A 85 3.16 13.35 13.35
C MET A 85 3.33 14.12 12.04
N GLU A 86 3.39 15.44 12.10
CA GLU A 86 3.46 16.34 10.92
C GLU A 86 4.59 16.01 9.94
N VAL A 87 5.67 15.35 10.38
CA VAL A 87 6.85 15.09 9.55
C VAL A 87 6.61 14.07 8.44
N CYS A 88 5.66 13.14 8.60
CA CYS A 88 5.31 12.19 7.54
C CYS A 88 4.13 12.62 6.66
N ASP A 89 3.55 13.80 6.92
CA ASP A 89 2.45 14.37 6.13
C ASP A 89 3.00 15.24 5.00
N GLY A 90 2.35 15.20 3.84
CA GLY A 90 2.81 15.87 2.62
C GLY A 90 2.11 15.36 1.37
N THR A 91 2.39 15.96 0.23
CA THR A 91 1.84 15.51 -1.06
C THR A 91 2.70 14.41 -1.67
N ALA A 92 2.10 13.50 -2.43
CA ALA A 92 2.84 12.44 -3.12
C ALA A 92 3.89 13.01 -4.11
N ASP A 93 3.60 14.17 -4.71
CA ASP A 93 4.53 14.90 -5.57
C ASP A 93 5.72 15.47 -4.79
N PHE A 94 5.51 15.94 -3.55
CA PHE A 94 6.60 16.42 -2.70
C PHE A 94 7.52 15.27 -2.26
N VAL A 95 6.95 14.13 -1.88
CA VAL A 95 7.73 12.91 -1.62
C VAL A 95 8.51 12.50 -2.87
N THR A 96 7.93 12.69 -4.06
CA THR A 96 8.61 12.40 -5.34
C THR A 96 9.77 13.35 -5.61
N SER A 97 9.64 14.65 -5.33
CA SER A 97 10.72 15.62 -5.52
C SER A 97 11.86 15.44 -4.50
N GLU A 98 11.54 14.97 -3.30
CA GLU A 98 12.48 14.80 -2.19
C GLU A 98 12.65 13.32 -1.80
N VAL A 99 12.66 12.43 -2.80
CA VAL A 99 12.57 10.96 -2.57
C VAL A 99 13.70 10.44 -1.70
N GLU A 100 14.93 10.95 -1.86
CA GLU A 100 16.07 10.54 -1.05
C GLU A 100 15.87 10.93 0.42
N GLU A 101 15.44 12.17 0.70
CA GLU A 101 15.16 12.63 2.07
C GLU A 101 14.03 11.83 2.70
N PHE A 102 12.94 11.63 1.99
CA PHE A 102 11.79 10.92 2.52
C PHE A 102 12.06 9.44 2.74
N VAL A 103 12.71 8.77 1.80
CA VAL A 103 12.97 7.33 1.93
C VAL A 103 14.09 7.07 2.94
N ASP A 104 15.18 7.85 2.92
CA ASP A 104 16.38 7.56 3.70
C ASP A 104 16.36 8.18 5.11
N ASN A 105 15.67 9.31 5.31
CA ASN A 105 15.66 10.02 6.60
C ASN A 105 14.28 10.00 7.30
N VAL A 106 13.18 10.28 6.59
CA VAL A 106 11.83 10.26 7.18
C VAL A 106 11.32 8.82 7.38
N GLY A 107 11.54 7.97 6.36
CA GLY A 107 11.25 6.53 6.36
C GLY A 107 9.77 6.14 6.30
N ARG A 108 8.84 7.09 6.47
CA ARG A 108 7.38 6.86 6.44
C ARG A 108 6.63 7.98 5.72
N TYR A 109 5.46 7.64 5.18
CA TYR A 109 4.53 8.58 4.59
C TYR A 109 3.13 8.34 5.13
N CYS A 110 2.46 9.41 5.56
CA CYS A 110 1.18 9.37 6.30
C CYS A 110 0.20 10.49 5.88
N PRO A 111 -0.30 10.51 4.64
CA PRO A 111 -1.14 11.61 4.14
C PRO A 111 -2.49 11.66 4.85
N TRP A 112 -2.78 12.76 5.55
CA TRP A 112 -3.97 12.86 6.41
C TRP A 112 -5.28 12.90 5.63
N ASP A 113 -5.27 13.53 4.45
CA ASP A 113 -6.45 13.68 3.61
C ASP A 113 -6.68 12.49 2.65
N ALA A 114 -5.93 11.40 2.81
CA ALA A 114 -6.04 10.25 1.94
C ALA A 114 -7.36 9.47 2.16
N THR A 115 -8.09 9.27 1.05
CA THR A 115 -9.31 8.46 0.99
C THR A 115 -9.09 7.27 0.07
N PRO A 116 -9.44 6.03 0.47
CA PRO A 116 -9.30 4.88 -0.41
C PRO A 116 -10.34 4.91 -1.52
N VAL A 117 -9.93 4.56 -2.74
CA VAL A 117 -10.81 4.59 -3.93
C VAL A 117 -10.87 3.26 -4.68
N ALA A 118 -9.88 2.39 -4.52
CA ALA A 118 -9.86 1.08 -5.15
C ALA A 118 -8.99 0.08 -4.38
N ILE A 119 -9.30 -1.22 -4.55
CA ILE A 119 -8.42 -2.34 -4.21
C ILE A 119 -8.26 -3.21 -5.46
N SER A 120 -7.02 -3.57 -5.78
CA SER A 120 -6.67 -4.54 -6.83
C SER A 120 -5.71 -5.61 -6.28
N GLY A 121 -5.44 -6.64 -7.08
CA GLY A 121 -4.67 -7.83 -6.67
C GLY A 121 -5.47 -9.12 -6.83
#